data_AF-A0A4R2KP98-F1
#
_entry.id   AF-A0A4R2KP98-F1
#
_cell.length_a   1.000
_cell.length_b   1.000
_cell.length_c   1.000
_cell.angle_alpha   90.00
_cell.angle_beta   90.00
_cell.angle_gamma   90.00
#
_symmetry.space_group_name_H-M   'P 1'
#
loop_
_entity.id
_entity.type
_entity.pdbx_description
1 polymer ?
#
loop_
_entity_poly.entity_id
_entity_poly.type
_entity_poly.pdbx_seq_one_letter_code
_entity_poly.pdbx_strand_id
1 'polypeptide(L)' 'MDKMYVIKTDTSTSKPMTRSEAINQVKEYDHKGISGYIVSEKEGERIKNSQFNIPKWK' A
#
# COMPACT_ATOMS: atom_id res chain seq x y z
N MET A 1 6.20 -9.30 -17.46
CA MET A 1 4.97 -9.15 -16.66
C MET A 1 5.12 -7.92 -15.81
N ASP A 2 4.28 -6.93 -16.05
CA ASP A 2 4.28 -5.70 -15.26
C ASP A 2 3.78 -6.02 -13.85
N LYS A 3 4.59 -5.69 -12.84
CA LYS A 3 4.24 -5.88 -11.44
C LYS A 3 3.43 -4.68 -10.98
N MET A 4 2.18 -4.92 -10.60
CA MET A 4 1.31 -3.90 -10.01
C MET A 4 1.41 -3.92 -8.48
N TYR A 5 1.19 -2.75 -7.89
CA TYR A 5 1.26 -2.49 -6.46
C TYR A 5 -0.01 -1.79 -6.01
N VAL A 6 -0.34 -1.96 -4.73
CA VAL A 6 -1.42 -1.23 -4.07
C VAL A 6 -0.88 -0.58 -2.80
N ILE A 7 -1.56 0.46 -2.34
CA ILE A 7 -1.24 1.12 -1.08
C ILE A 7 -2.29 0.69 -0.06
N LYS A 8 -1.83 0.05 1.03
CA LYS A 8 -2.64 -0.19 2.22
C LYS A 8 -2.49 0.99 3.16
N THR A 9 -3.60 1.62 3.53
CA THR A 9 -3.67 2.58 4.65
C THR A 9 -4.38 1.91 5.82
N ASP A 10 -4.58 2.59 6.94
CA ASP A 10 -5.34 2.01 8.06
C ASP A 10 -6.79 1.68 7.67
N THR A 11 -7.40 2.51 6.83
CA THR A 11 -8.84 2.45 6.51
C THR A 11 -9.16 1.75 5.19
N SER A 12 -8.22 1.69 4.24
CA SER A 12 -8.53 1.18 2.90
C SER A 12 -7.30 0.63 2.17
N THR A 13 -7.55 0.09 0.97
CA THR A 13 -6.52 -0.34 0.02
C THR A 13 -6.80 0.35 -1.31
N SER A 14 -5.79 0.93 -1.94
CA SER A 14 -5.92 1.61 -3.24
C SER A 14 -6.17 0.63 -4.38
N LYS A 15 -6.47 1.18 -5.57
CA LYS A 15 -6.44 0.43 -6.82
C LYS A 15 -5.00 0.02 -7.18
N PRO A 16 -4.81 -1.07 -7.95
CA PRO A 16 -3.50 -1.44 -8.50
C PRO A 16 -2.92 -0.33 -9.37
N MET A 17 -1.62 -0.08 -9.20
CA MET A 17 -0.87 0.95 -9.91
C MET A 17 0.58 0.51 -10.11
N THR A 18 1.32 1.24 -10.95
CA THR A 18 2.75 1.00 -11.15
C THR A 18 3.55 1.35 -9.89
N ARG A 19 4.80 0.85 -9.81
CA ARG A 19 5.70 1.18 -8.70
C ARG A 19 5.92 2.69 -8.53
N SER A 20 6.05 3.40 -9.63
CA SER A 20 6.30 4.85 -9.63
C SER A 20 5.11 5.62 -9.04
N GLU A 21 3.91 5.27 -9.49
CA GLU A 21 2.66 5.84 -8.96
C GLU A 21 2.50 5.54 -7.47
N ALA A 22 2.78 4.31 -7.04
CA ALA A 22 2.69 3.92 -5.64
C ALA A 22 3.64 4.73 -4.74
N ILE A 23 4.87 4.98 -5.21
CA ILE A 23 5.85 5.80 -4.48
C ILE A 23 5.35 7.25 -4.37
N ASN A 24 4.87 7.83 -5.46
CA ASN A 24 4.39 9.22 -5.45
C ASN A 24 3.17 9.37 -4.53
N GLN A 25 2.23 8.45 -4.60
CA GLN A 25 1.01 8.51 -3.80
C GLN A 25 1.28 8.26 -2.30
N VAL A 26 2.22 7.38 -1.93
CA VAL A 26 2.62 7.24 -0.51
C VAL A 26 3.28 8.51 0.02
N LYS A 27 4.09 9.21 -0.79
CA LYS A 27 4.64 10.52 -0.38
C LYS A 27 3.52 11.54 -0.15
N GLU A 28 2.53 11.60 -1.04
CA GLU A 28 1.37 12.49 -0.85
C GLU A 28 0.59 12.15 0.42
N TYR A 29 0.47 10.87 0.76
CA TYR A 29 -0.17 10.43 2.00
C TYR A 29 0.63 10.83 3.23
N ASP A 30 1.95 10.66 3.20
CA ASP A 30 2.85 11.10 4.28
C ASP A 30 2.74 12.62 4.53
N HIS A 31 2.71 13.42 3.46
CA HIS A 31 2.46 14.87 3.56
C HIS A 31 1.12 15.24 4.18
N LYS A 32 0.13 14.34 4.14
CA LYS A 32 -1.20 14.48 4.75
C LYS A 32 -1.31 13.81 6.12
N GLY A 33 -0.21 13.27 6.66
CA GLY A 33 -0.18 12.54 7.91
C GLY A 33 -0.83 11.15 7.85
N ILE A 34 -1.02 10.60 6.65
CA ILE A 34 -1.62 9.28 6.44
C ILE A 34 -0.49 8.25 6.28
N SER A 35 -0.47 7.25 7.15
CA SER A 35 0.43 6.11 7.00
C SER A 35 -0.01 5.21 5.84
N GLY A 36 0.85 5.07 4.84
CA GLY A 36 0.61 4.26 3.64
C GLY A 36 1.72 3.22 3.42
N TYR A 37 1.34 1.98 3.16
CA TYR A 37 2.25 0.86 2.91
C TYR A 37 2.11 0.36 1.48
N ILE A 38 3.20 0.37 0.72
CA ILE A 38 3.22 -0.22 -0.62
C ILE A 38 3.31 -1.73 -0.48
N VAL A 39 2.35 -2.44 -1.05
CA VAL A 39 2.32 -3.90 -1.11
C VAL A 39 2.08 -4.37 -2.54
N SER A 40 2.45 -5.61 -2.86
CA SER A 40 2.12 -6.19 -4.16
C SER A 40 0.61 -6.38 -4.29
N GLU A 41 0.08 -6.39 -5.52
CA GLU A 41 -1.34 -6.65 -5.77
C GLU A 41 -1.82 -7.95 -5.10
N LYS A 42 -1.07 -9.04 -5.28
CA LYS A 42 -1.35 -10.35 -4.67
C LYS A 42 -1.42 -10.27 -3.14
N GLU A 43 -0.53 -9.50 -2.52
CA GLU A 43 -0.54 -9.31 -1.08
C GLU A 43 -1.73 -8.44 -0.64
N GLY A 44 -2.07 -7.41 -1.42
CA GLY A 44 -3.27 -6.60 -1.23
C GLY A 44 -4.55 -7.43 -1.22
N GLU A 45 -4.67 -8.42 -2.11
CA GLU A 45 -5.79 -9.36 -2.11
C GLU A 45 -5.80 -10.27 -0.88
N ARG A 46 -4.64 -10.80 -0.48
CA ARG A 46 -4.50 -11.62 0.73
C ARG A 46 -4.98 -10.88 1.98
N ILE A 47 -4.63 -9.59 2.09
CA ILE A 47 -4.97 -8.72 3.22
C ILE A 47 -6.47 -8.38 3.27
N LYS A 48 -7.23 -8.44 2.16
CA LYS A 48 -8.69 -8.22 2.23
C LYS A 48 -9.39 -9.22 3.15
N ASN A 49 -8.84 -10.43 3.22
CA ASN A 49 -9.39 -11.54 4.00
C ASN A 49 -8.53 -11.90 5.22
N SER A 50 -7.55 -11.06 5.57
CA SER A 50 -6.55 -11.36 6.61
C SER A 50 -6.04 -10.10 7.29
N GLN A 51 -5.56 -10.22 8.53
CA GLN A 51 -5.02 -9.07 9.26
C GLN A 51 -3.72 -8.57 8.60
N PHE A 52 -3.60 -7.26 8.39
CA PHE A 52 -2.36 -6.65 7.92
C PHE A 52 -1.37 -6.51 9.08
N ASN A 53 -0.20 -7.13 8.95
CA ASN A 53 0.87 -6.99 9.93
C ASN A 53 1.64 -5.72 9.64
N ILE A 54 1.33 -4.66 10.40
CA ILE A 54 2.01 -3.38 10.29
C ILE A 54 3.49 -3.56 10.68
N PRO A 55 4.44 -3.22 9.79
CA PRO A 55 5.87 -3.27 10.10
C PRO A 55 6.19 -2.39 11.31
N LYS A 56 6.94 -2.93 12.27
CA LYS A 56 7.45 -2.17 13.42
C LYS A 56 8.91 -1.83 13.15
N TRP A 57 9.22 -0.54 13.05
CA TRP A 57 10.60 -0.06 13.04
C TRP A 57 11.07 -0.02 14.50
N LYS A 58 12.04 -0.86 14.83
CA LYS A 58 12.77 -0.84 16.12
C LYS A 58 14.16 -0.27 15.89
#